data_AF-A0A2S9XPI3-F1
#
_entry.id   AF-A0A2S9XPI3-F1
#
_cell.length_a   1.000
_cell.length_b   1.000
_cell.length_c   1.000
_cell.angle_alpha   90.00
_cell.angle_beta   90.00
_cell.angle_gamma   90.00
#
_symmetry.space_group_name_H-M   'P 1'
#
loop_
_entity.id
_entity.type
_entity.pdbx_description
1 polymer ?
#
loop_
_entity_poly.entity_id
_entity_poly.type
_entity_poly.pdbx_seq_one_letter_code
_entity_poly.pdbx_strand_id
1 'polypeptide(L)'
;MEFADPRTVRSITAARKACARAAGTWTCEDPDDDPAAEAEQLARDAVEHLEQGRWDEACECAEATASLAEEHGQGTVWREFVLLVEEAAETGRDSQS
;
A
#
# COMPACT_ATOMS: atom_id res chain seq x y z
N MET A 1 2.03 12.03 -13.16
CA MET A 1 3.31 12.56 -12.64
C MET A 1 4.40 11.60 -13.11
N GLU A 2 5.49 12.08 -13.71
CA GLU A 2 6.58 11.22 -14.17
C GLU A 2 7.72 11.34 -13.15
N PHE A 3 8.03 10.27 -12.42
CA PHE A 3 9.17 10.26 -11.50
C PHE A 3 10.46 10.28 -12.31
N ALA A 4 11.31 11.28 -12.07
CA ALA A 4 12.60 11.38 -12.73
C ALA A 4 13.63 10.38 -12.16
N ASP A 5 13.48 9.97 -10.89
CA ASP A 5 14.41 9.05 -10.24
C ASP A 5 14.03 7.57 -10.49
N PRO A 6 14.92 6.77 -11.10
CA PRO A 6 14.65 5.37 -11.42
C PRO A 6 14.59 4.46 -10.18
N ARG A 7 15.13 4.86 -9.02
CA ARG A 7 14.97 4.12 -7.77
C ARG A 7 13.57 4.31 -7.22
N THR A 8 13.05 5.54 -7.21
CA THR A 8 11.65 5.81 -6.83
C THR A 8 10.68 4.99 -7.68
N VAL A 9 10.85 4.99 -9.01
CA VAL A 9 10.03 4.16 -9.92
C VAL A 9 10.09 2.68 -9.56
N ARG A 10 11.28 2.17 -9.25
CA ARG A 10 11.48 0.76 -8.89
C ARG A 10 10.81 0.41 -7.57
N SER A 11 10.92 1.25 -6.55
CA SER A 11 10.32 1.03 -5.23
C SER A 11 8.78 1.10 -5.32
N ILE A 12 8.23 2.08 -6.05
CA ILE A 12 6.77 2.15 -6.31
C ILE A 12 6.28 0.91 -7.05
N THR A 13 7.04 0.42 -8.04
CA THR A 13 6.71 -0.82 -8.76
C THR A 13 6.70 -2.04 -7.83
N ALA A 14 7.60 -2.08 -6.84
CA ALA A 14 7.63 -3.16 -5.85
C ALA A 14 6.40 -3.12 -4.93
N ALA A 15 6.05 -1.94 -4.40
CA ALA A 15 4.84 -1.74 -3.60
C ALA A 15 3.56 -2.15 -4.37
N ARG A 16 3.44 -1.73 -5.64
CA ARG A 16 2.33 -2.13 -6.51
C ARG A 16 2.23 -3.65 -6.70
N LYS A 17 3.37 -4.33 -6.89
CA LYS A 17 3.41 -5.80 -7.00
C LYS A 17 3.04 -6.48 -5.69
N ALA A 18 3.39 -5.91 -4.54
CA ALA A 18 2.96 -6.43 -3.25
C ALA A 18 1.46 -6.26 -3.03
N CYS A 19 0.89 -5.09 -3.36
CA CYS A 19 -0.55 -4.87 -3.33
C CYS A 19 -1.29 -5.91 -4.20
N ALA A 20 -0.85 -6.13 -5.43
CA ALA A 20 -1.46 -7.12 -6.32
C ALA A 20 -1.34 -8.58 -5.82
N ARG A 21 -0.32 -8.89 -5.00
CA ARG A 21 -0.16 -10.22 -4.40
C ARG A 21 -1.04 -10.40 -3.17
N ALA A 22 -1.19 -9.36 -2.36
CA ALA A 22 -2.00 -9.38 -1.15
C ALA A 22 -3.50 -9.36 -1.47
N ALA A 23 -3.91 -8.62 -2.51
CA ALA A 23 -5.29 -8.59 -2.99
C ALA A 23 -5.82 -10.00 -3.30
N GLY A 24 -7.02 -10.29 -2.82
CA GLY A 24 -7.69 -11.59 -2.95
C GLY A 24 -7.13 -12.70 -2.06
N THR A 25 -6.11 -12.43 -1.24
CA THR A 25 -5.57 -13.41 -0.27
C THR A 25 -6.49 -13.54 0.95
N TRP A 26 -7.02 -12.42 1.42
CA TRP A 26 -8.05 -12.37 2.44
C TRP A 26 -9.40 -12.15 1.76
N THR A 27 -10.37 -12.99 2.09
CA THR A 27 -11.76 -12.88 1.61
C THR A 27 -12.71 -12.92 2.81
N CYS A 28 -13.69 -12.02 2.86
CA CYS A 28 -14.82 -12.11 3.79
C CYS A 28 -15.97 -12.88 3.10
N GLU A 29 -16.71 -13.70 3.86
CA GLU A 29 -17.90 -14.40 3.36
C GLU A 29 -19.15 -13.51 3.42
N ASP A 30 -19.11 -12.43 4.19
CA ASP A 30 -20.22 -11.49 4.36
C ASP A 30 -20.06 -10.29 3.42
N PRO A 31 -20.92 -10.13 2.40
CA PRO A 31 -20.76 -9.10 1.38
C PRO A 31 -21.27 -7.71 1.81
N ASP A 32 -22.00 -7.61 2.92
CA ASP A 32 -22.57 -6.35 3.40
C ASP A 32 -21.57 -5.54 4.28
N ASP A 33 -20.51 -6.20 4.78
CA ASP A 33 -19.42 -5.62 5.56
C ASP A 33 -18.13 -6.41 5.26
N ASP A 34 -17.46 -6.06 4.15
CA ASP A 34 -16.24 -6.75 3.69
C ASP A 34 -14.98 -5.93 4.01
N PRO A 35 -14.39 -6.10 5.21
CA PRO A 35 -13.16 -5.42 5.60
C PRO A 35 -11.96 -5.82 4.72
N ALA A 36 -12.03 -6.97 4.02
CA ALA A 36 -11.00 -7.33 3.06
C ALA A 36 -11.07 -6.43 1.82
N ALA A 37 -12.28 -6.14 1.31
CA ALA A 37 -12.48 -5.22 0.21
C ALA A 37 -12.09 -3.78 0.57
N GLU A 38 -12.38 -3.34 1.79
CA GLU A 38 -11.96 -2.02 2.29
C GLU A 38 -10.42 -1.94 2.40
N ALA A 39 -9.77 -2.94 2.99
CA ALA A 39 -8.31 -3.01 3.06
C ALA A 39 -7.67 -2.99 1.65
N GLU A 40 -8.25 -3.70 0.68
CA GLU A 40 -7.76 -3.65 -0.69
C GLU A 40 -7.91 -2.26 -1.33
N GLN A 41 -8.99 -1.54 -1.02
CA GLN A 41 -9.18 -0.18 -1.53
C GLN A 41 -8.14 0.76 -0.93
N LEU A 42 -7.92 0.72 0.38
CA LEU A 42 -6.88 1.50 1.06
C LEU A 42 -5.49 1.21 0.48
N ALA A 43 -5.19 -0.05 0.18
CA ALA A 43 -3.92 -0.43 -0.45
C ALA A 43 -3.75 0.14 -1.87
N ARG A 44 -4.84 0.16 -2.65
CA ARG A 44 -4.84 0.79 -3.99
C ARG A 44 -4.64 2.30 -3.89
N ASP A 45 -5.29 2.93 -2.93
CA ASP A 45 -5.17 4.37 -2.69
C ASP A 45 -3.73 4.71 -2.29
N ALA A 46 -3.10 3.94 -1.41
CA ALA A 46 -1.68 4.11 -1.05
C ALA A 46 -0.76 4.04 -2.28
N VAL A 47 -0.99 3.10 -3.21
CA VAL A 47 -0.23 3.04 -4.47
C VAL A 47 -0.49 4.28 -5.34
N GLU A 48 -1.72 4.74 -5.43
CA GLU A 48 -2.06 5.96 -6.18
C GLU A 48 -1.38 7.21 -5.56
N HIS A 49 -1.36 7.31 -4.23
CA HIS A 49 -0.67 8.35 -3.49
C HIS A 49 0.84 8.32 -3.78
N LEU A 50 1.47 7.14 -3.76
CA LEU A 50 2.85 6.96 -4.18
C LEU A 50 3.08 7.46 -5.61
N GLU A 51 2.21 7.10 -6.55
CA GLU A 51 2.31 7.51 -7.97
C GLU A 51 2.11 9.02 -8.19
N GLN A 52 1.53 9.71 -7.21
CA GLN A 52 1.34 11.16 -7.20
C GLN A 52 2.38 11.92 -6.35
N GLY A 53 3.35 11.22 -5.76
CA GLY A 53 4.35 11.84 -4.89
C GLY A 53 3.78 12.30 -3.54
N ARG A 54 2.61 11.80 -3.15
CA ARG A 54 1.93 12.08 -1.87
C ARG A 54 2.39 11.06 -0.83
N TRP A 55 3.62 11.25 -0.34
CA TRP A 55 4.35 10.25 0.43
C TRP A 55 3.74 9.97 1.81
N ASP A 56 3.24 11.00 2.47
CA ASP A 56 2.64 10.89 3.80
C ASP A 56 1.27 10.21 3.71
N GLU A 57 0.42 10.65 2.78
CA GLU A 57 -0.88 10.02 2.56
C GLU A 57 -0.76 8.55 2.12
N ALA A 58 0.29 8.21 1.35
CA ALA A 58 0.57 6.82 1.00
C ALA A 58 0.84 5.94 2.23
N CYS A 59 1.67 6.42 3.16
CA CYS A 59 1.97 5.74 4.41
C CYS A 59 0.71 5.60 5.27
N GLU A 60 -0.08 6.66 5.43
CA GLU A 60 -1.33 6.64 6.20
C GLU A 60 -2.32 5.59 5.67
N CYS A 61 -2.52 5.53 4.35
CA CYS A 61 -3.37 4.50 3.72
C CYS A 61 -2.83 3.08 3.92
N ALA A 62 -1.50 2.88 3.86
CA ALA A 62 -0.89 1.57 4.06
C ALA A 62 -0.99 1.10 5.52
N GLU A 63 -0.79 2.00 6.49
CA GLU A 63 -0.99 1.72 7.91
C GLU A 63 -2.44 1.40 8.23
N ALA A 64 -3.39 2.13 7.65
CA ALA A 64 -4.83 1.85 7.80
C ALA A 64 -5.19 0.47 7.24
N THR A 65 -4.62 0.09 6.09
CA THR A 65 -4.77 -1.24 5.49
C THR A 65 -4.33 -2.34 6.47
N ALA A 66 -3.14 -2.19 7.07
CA ALA A 66 -2.61 -3.17 8.01
C ALA A 66 -3.40 -3.21 9.33
N SER A 67 -3.79 -2.06 9.87
CA SER A 67 -4.59 -1.98 11.09
C SER A 67 -5.91 -2.73 10.94
N LEU A 68 -6.64 -2.47 9.85
CA LEU A 68 -7.89 -3.15 9.55
C LEU A 68 -7.68 -4.68 9.40
N ALA A 69 -6.61 -5.10 8.74
CA ALA A 69 -6.29 -6.50 8.63
C ALA A 69 -5.91 -7.14 9.97
N GLU A 70 -5.18 -6.44 10.83
CA GLU A 70 -4.82 -6.92 12.18
C GLU A 70 -6.04 -7.11 13.08
N GLU A 71 -7.00 -6.18 13.02
CA GLU A 71 -8.27 -6.27 13.76
C GLU A 71 -9.07 -7.54 13.41
N HIS A 72 -8.90 -8.05 12.19
CA HIS A 72 -9.53 -9.27 11.70
C HIS A 72 -8.60 -10.50 11.67
N GLY A 73 -7.41 -10.41 12.28
CA GLY A 73 -6.45 -11.52 12.37
C GLY A 73 -5.72 -11.85 11.05
N GLN A 74 -5.75 -10.93 10.08
CA GLN A 74 -5.15 -11.03 8.75
C GLN A 74 -3.95 -10.10 8.56
N GLY A 75 -3.38 -9.53 9.63
CA GLY A 75 -2.29 -8.55 9.55
C GLY A 75 -1.04 -9.01 8.78
N THR A 76 -0.83 -10.32 8.64
CA THR A 76 0.28 -10.86 7.84
C THR A 76 0.10 -10.67 6.34
N VAL A 77 -1.14 -10.50 5.85
CA VAL A 77 -1.48 -10.35 4.42
C VAL A 77 -0.86 -9.09 3.84
N TRP A 78 -0.92 -7.98 4.59
CA TRP A 78 -0.50 -6.66 4.11
C TRP A 78 0.87 -6.22 4.63
N ARG A 79 1.51 -7.01 5.50
CA ARG A 79 2.79 -6.64 6.12
C ARG A 79 3.91 -6.33 5.12
N GLU A 80 4.06 -7.16 4.08
CA GLU A 80 5.06 -6.90 3.03
C GLU A 80 4.72 -5.64 2.24
N PHE A 81 3.44 -5.40 1.98
CA PHE A 81 2.97 -4.23 1.27
C PHE A 81 3.30 -2.94 2.03
N VAL A 82 3.02 -2.87 3.33
CA VAL A 82 3.31 -1.68 4.16
C VAL A 82 4.79 -1.34 4.13
N LEU A 83 5.67 -2.32 4.35
CA LEU A 83 7.12 -2.11 4.32
C LEU A 83 7.60 -1.54 2.98
N LEU A 84 7.03 -2.00 1.87
CA LEU A 84 7.39 -1.51 0.53
C LEU A 84 6.82 -0.11 0.24
N VAL A 85 5.67 0.25 0.83
CA VAL A 85 5.15 1.62 0.75
C VAL A 85 6.05 2.58 1.51
N GLU A 86 6.45 2.23 2.74
CA GLU A 86 7.39 3.02 3.54
C GLU A 86 8.73 3.21 2.81
N GLU A 87 9.30 2.13 2.25
CA GLU A 87 10.55 2.20 1.46
C GLU A 87 10.39 3.10 0.23
N ALA A 88 9.26 2.99 -0.50
CA ALA A 88 8.99 3.82 -1.66
C ALA A 88 8.82 5.31 -1.29
N ALA A 89 8.14 5.59 -0.18
CA ALA A 89 7.94 6.93 0.34
C ALA A 89 9.25 7.56 0.81
N GLU A 90 10.11 6.83 1.53
CA GLU A 90 11.46 7.27 1.91
C GLU A 90 12.31 7.57 0.66
N THR A 91 12.39 6.61 -0.28
CA THR A 91 13.14 6.78 -1.53
C THR A 91 12.65 7.99 -2.34
N GLY A 92 11.32 8.23 -2.36
CA GLY A 92 10.70 9.37 -3.02
C GLY A 92 11.06 10.71 -2.39
N ARG A 93 11.04 10.79 -1.05
CA ARG A 93 11.43 11.99 -0.29
C ARG A 93 12.91 12.33 -0.50
N ASP A 94 13.80 11.34 -0.42
CA ASP A 94 15.24 11.53 -0.66
C ASP A 94 15.54 12.02 -2.08
N SER A 95 14.77 11.57 -3.06
CA SER A 95 14.95 11.98 -4.46
C SER A 95 14.45 13.39 -4.78
N GLN A 96 13.65 13.99 -3.88
CA GLN A 96 13.12 15.35 -4.00
C GLN A 96 13.86 16.37 -3.12
N SER A 97 14.80 15.92 -2.28
CA SER A 97 15.60 16.75 -1.37
C SER A 97 16.83 17.39 -2.03
#